data_AF-I5B5S6-F1
#
_entry.id   AF-I5B5S6-F1
#
_cell.length_a   1.000
_cell.length_b   1.000
_cell.length_c   1.000
_cell.angle_alpha   90.00
_cell.angle_beta   90.00
_cell.angle_gamma   90.00
#
_symmetry.space_group_name_H-M   'P 1'
#
loop_
_entity.id
_entity.type
_entity.pdbx_description
1 polymer ?
#
loop_
_entity_poly.entity_id
_entity_poly.type
_entity_poly.pdbx_seq_one_letter_code
_entity_poly.pdbx_strand_id
1 'polypeptide(L)'
;MTELIDVRAREILDSRGNPTVEVDVTLACGAQGRAAVPSGASTGTREALELRDNAENRFMGKGVLNAVANVNEVIAPEIIGYDAMDQAGLDRTMIDIDGTENKSRLGANAILGVSMAAARAAAAANGMPLYRHIGGLNARVMPVPMMNIINGGAHAANNLDIQEFMILPFGAANVSEAVRMGAETFHNLKKILKGKGLATGVGDEGGFAPDLQSNEEAIENIIAAIEAAGYRPGKDIGIGLDAAASEFYKNGKYVFASENREMSPAELIDYYESLIDKYPLVSIEDGLAEGDWDNWELMTERLGNRIQIVGDDIFVTNPDIFKQGIVRGVGNSILIKLNQIGTLTETLDTIQMAKDSGYTTVVSHRSGETEDSFIADLAVGVNSGQIKTGSMSRSDRVAKYNQLIRIEEELGDCAVFPEDLFVLK
;
A
#
# COMPACT_ATOMS: atom_id res chain seq x y z
N MET A 1 -22.52 -21.69 13.25
CA MET A 1 -21.59 -22.71 12.74
C MET A 1 -20.70 -22.03 11.72
N THR A 2 -19.58 -21.51 12.20
CA THR A 2 -18.55 -20.78 11.46
C THR A 2 -17.33 -21.66 11.21
N GLU A 3 -17.46 -22.97 11.41
CA GLU A 3 -16.43 -23.95 11.14
C GLU A 3 -16.11 -24.01 9.63
N LEU A 4 -14.83 -24.05 9.27
CA LEU A 4 -14.37 -24.20 7.89
C LEU A 4 -14.72 -25.61 7.40
N ILE A 5 -15.40 -25.71 6.25
CA ILE A 5 -15.76 -27.00 5.63
C ILE A 5 -15.15 -27.22 4.25
N ASP A 6 -14.68 -26.15 3.60
CA ASP A 6 -13.93 -26.22 2.34
C ASP A 6 -12.97 -25.03 2.27
N VAL A 7 -11.74 -25.30 1.83
CA VAL A 7 -10.72 -24.29 1.55
C VAL A 7 -10.05 -24.67 0.25
N ARG A 8 -10.11 -23.79 -0.76
CA ARG A 8 -9.63 -24.11 -2.10
C ARG A 8 -8.90 -22.94 -2.72
N ALA A 9 -7.67 -23.19 -3.15
CA ALA A 9 -6.87 -22.25 -3.92
C ALA A 9 -6.88 -22.53 -5.41
N ARG A 10 -6.62 -21.48 -6.20
CA ARG A 10 -6.35 -21.52 -7.63
C ARG A 10 -5.34 -20.46 -8.04
N GLU A 11 -4.71 -20.70 -9.19
CA GLU A 11 -3.84 -19.72 -9.84
C GLU A 11 -4.71 -18.79 -10.72
N ILE A 12 -4.62 -17.48 -10.47
CA ILE A 12 -5.21 -16.43 -11.30
C ILE A 12 -4.12 -15.47 -11.78
N LEU A 13 -4.47 -14.37 -12.45
CA LEU A 13 -3.52 -13.35 -12.91
C LEU A 13 -3.67 -12.04 -12.14
N ASP A 14 -2.55 -11.42 -11.80
CA ASP A 14 -2.49 -10.04 -11.30
C ASP A 14 -2.64 -9.02 -12.44
N SER A 15 -2.67 -7.73 -12.09
CA SER A 15 -2.85 -6.63 -13.03
C SER A 15 -1.68 -6.39 -13.99
N ARG A 16 -0.55 -7.08 -13.77
CA ARG A 16 0.62 -7.11 -14.66
C ARG A 16 0.66 -8.38 -15.52
N GLY A 17 -0.33 -9.26 -15.38
CA GLY A 17 -0.41 -10.53 -16.10
C GLY A 17 0.49 -11.63 -15.53
N ASN A 18 1.02 -11.46 -14.31
CA ASN A 18 1.76 -12.50 -13.62
C ASN A 18 0.80 -13.39 -12.81
N PRO A 19 1.11 -14.68 -12.61
CA PRO A 19 0.32 -15.53 -11.74
C PRO A 19 0.28 -15.04 -10.28
N THR A 20 -0.86 -15.22 -9.62
CA THR A 20 -1.03 -15.06 -8.17
C THR A 20 -2.05 -16.06 -7.60
N VAL A 21 -2.13 -16.14 -6.28
CA VAL A 21 -2.99 -17.08 -5.53
C VAL A 21 -4.34 -16.42 -5.23
N GLU A 22 -5.43 -17.11 -5.55
CA GLU A 22 -6.78 -16.81 -5.05
C GLU A 22 -7.27 -17.98 -4.21
N VAL A 23 -7.89 -17.69 -3.07
CA VAL A 23 -8.43 -18.69 -2.13
C VAL A 23 -9.91 -18.44 -1.89
N ASP A 24 -10.70 -19.51 -1.95
CA ASP A 24 -12.08 -19.56 -1.43
C ASP A 24 -12.12 -20.31 -0.11
N VAL A 25 -12.86 -19.79 0.87
CA VAL A 25 -13.21 -20.45 2.13
C VAL A 25 -14.73 -20.57 2.22
N THR A 26 -15.24 -21.77 2.51
CA THR A 26 -16.66 -22.02 2.78
C THR A 26 -16.85 -22.51 4.20
N LEU A 27 -17.83 -21.95 4.91
CA LEU A 27 -18.16 -22.31 6.29
C LEU A 27 -19.37 -23.23 6.37
N ALA A 28 -19.54 -23.93 7.50
CA ALA A 28 -20.64 -24.87 7.74
C ALA A 28 -22.04 -24.24 7.62
N CYS A 29 -22.18 -22.94 7.86
CA CYS A 29 -23.42 -22.19 7.64
C CYS A 29 -23.70 -21.81 6.17
N GLY A 30 -22.78 -22.14 5.24
CA GLY A 30 -22.86 -21.79 3.82
C GLY A 30 -22.29 -20.42 3.46
N ALA A 31 -21.81 -19.65 4.44
CA ALA A 31 -21.09 -18.40 4.19
C ALA A 31 -19.77 -18.68 3.44
N GLN A 32 -19.39 -17.76 2.55
CA GLN A 32 -18.21 -17.88 1.71
C GLN A 32 -17.40 -16.60 1.73
N GLY A 33 -16.08 -16.74 1.64
CA GLY A 33 -15.15 -15.65 1.46
C GLY A 33 -14.14 -16.01 0.38
N ARG A 34 -13.74 -15.00 -0.40
CA ARG A 34 -12.75 -15.12 -1.47
C ARG A 34 -11.72 -14.01 -1.31
N ALA A 35 -10.44 -14.35 -1.44
CA ALA A 35 -9.38 -13.36 -1.46
C ALA A 35 -8.32 -13.69 -2.50
N ALA A 36 -7.79 -12.65 -3.15
CA ALA A 36 -6.69 -12.76 -4.08
C ALA A 36 -5.48 -11.94 -3.58
N VAL A 37 -4.29 -12.53 -3.68
CA VAL A 37 -3.09 -11.96 -3.06
C VAL A 37 -2.37 -11.01 -4.03
N PRO A 38 -2.02 -9.77 -3.61
CA PRO A 38 -1.23 -8.86 -4.44
C PRO A 38 0.26 -9.21 -4.42
N SER A 39 1.04 -8.68 -5.35
CA SER A 39 2.48 -8.94 -5.50
C SER A 39 3.26 -7.65 -5.82
N GLY A 40 4.45 -7.50 -5.24
CA GLY A 40 5.33 -6.33 -5.43
C GLY A 40 6.10 -6.32 -6.76
N ALA A 41 6.69 -5.18 -7.11
CA ALA A 41 7.69 -5.04 -8.18
C ALA A 41 9.07 -4.89 -7.56
N SER A 42 9.22 -3.86 -6.72
CA SER A 42 10.27 -3.81 -5.71
C SER A 42 9.76 -4.47 -4.42
N THR A 43 10.65 -5.23 -3.80
CA THR A 43 10.39 -5.98 -2.57
C THR A 43 11.53 -5.69 -1.61
N GLY A 44 11.21 -5.16 -0.43
CA GLY A 44 12.19 -4.98 0.64
C GLY A 44 12.88 -6.30 0.96
N THR A 45 14.17 -6.26 1.29
CA THR A 45 14.98 -7.48 1.43
C THR A 45 14.55 -8.39 2.59
N ARG A 46 13.70 -7.86 3.48
CA ARG A 46 13.21 -8.51 4.70
C ARG A 46 11.71 -8.87 4.65
N GLU A 47 11.05 -8.76 3.49
CA GLU A 47 9.64 -9.18 3.33
C GLU A 47 9.46 -10.70 3.55
N ALA A 48 8.26 -11.09 3.98
CA ALA A 48 7.82 -12.48 3.92
C ALA A 48 7.86 -13.00 2.48
N LEU A 49 8.21 -14.28 2.31
CA LEU A 49 8.56 -14.82 1.00
C LEU A 49 7.32 -15.16 0.17
N GLU A 50 7.15 -14.49 -0.97
CA GLU A 50 6.23 -14.91 -2.03
C GLU A 50 6.76 -16.17 -2.73
N LEU A 51 6.06 -17.31 -2.61
CA LEU A 51 6.51 -18.56 -3.23
C LEU A 51 6.13 -18.61 -4.71
N ARG A 52 7.16 -18.70 -5.57
CA ARG A 52 7.07 -18.86 -7.04
C ARG A 52 7.63 -20.22 -7.46
N ASP A 53 7.13 -20.77 -8.57
CA ASP A 53 7.51 -22.09 -9.08
C ASP A 53 8.93 -22.13 -9.68
N ASN A 54 9.44 -21.00 -10.18
CA ASN A 54 10.72 -20.88 -10.90
C ASN A 54 10.86 -21.83 -12.10
N ALA A 55 9.73 -22.25 -12.68
CA ALA A 55 9.68 -23.10 -13.86
C ALA A 55 9.59 -22.24 -15.15
N GLU A 56 10.71 -22.04 -15.84
CA GLU A 56 10.83 -21.16 -17.03
C GLU A 56 9.80 -21.44 -18.14
N ASN A 57 9.35 -22.69 -18.27
CA ASN A 57 8.37 -23.09 -19.27
C ASN A 57 6.93 -22.62 -18.97
N ARG A 58 6.67 -22.01 -17.81
CA ARG A 58 5.37 -21.43 -17.43
C ARG A 58 5.55 -20.03 -16.87
N PHE A 59 4.92 -19.05 -17.50
CA PHE A 59 4.94 -17.65 -17.05
C PHE A 59 6.35 -17.12 -16.74
N MET A 60 7.37 -17.55 -17.50
CA MET A 60 8.77 -17.14 -17.29
C MET A 60 9.25 -17.38 -15.85
N GLY A 61 8.90 -18.54 -15.27
CA GLY A 61 9.26 -18.89 -13.89
C GLY A 61 8.33 -18.33 -12.82
N LYS A 62 7.36 -17.47 -13.17
CA LYS A 62 6.51 -16.77 -12.20
C LYS A 62 5.23 -17.51 -11.78
N GLY A 63 5.07 -18.78 -12.16
CA GLY A 63 3.96 -19.63 -11.71
C GLY A 63 3.85 -19.70 -10.19
N VAL A 64 2.66 -20.02 -9.68
CA VAL A 64 2.40 -20.16 -8.23
C VAL A 64 1.71 -21.48 -7.88
N LEU A 65 1.88 -22.52 -8.71
CA LEU A 65 1.22 -23.81 -8.47
C LEU A 65 1.69 -24.48 -7.19
N ASN A 66 2.95 -24.28 -6.78
CA ASN A 66 3.44 -24.79 -5.49
C ASN A 66 2.70 -24.12 -4.32
N ALA A 67 2.48 -22.81 -4.36
CA ALA A 67 1.71 -22.10 -3.33
C ALA A 67 0.23 -22.53 -3.33
N VAL A 68 -0.36 -22.72 -4.51
CA VAL A 68 -1.73 -23.25 -4.66
C VAL A 68 -1.83 -24.68 -4.10
N ALA A 69 -0.84 -25.53 -4.37
CA ALA A 69 -0.77 -26.88 -3.82
C ALA A 69 -0.59 -26.85 -2.30
N ASN A 70 0.24 -25.96 -1.77
CA ASN A 70 0.39 -25.77 -0.33
C ASN A 70 -0.94 -25.41 0.35
N VAL A 71 -1.77 -24.55 -0.26
CA VAL A 71 -3.12 -24.28 0.28
C VAL A 71 -3.98 -25.54 0.25
N ASN A 72 -4.09 -26.20 -0.91
CA ASN A 72 -5.04 -27.29 -1.12
C ASN A 72 -4.66 -28.60 -0.40
N GLU A 73 -3.36 -28.91 -0.31
CA GLU A 73 -2.84 -30.21 0.10
C GLU A 73 -2.18 -30.19 1.48
N VAL A 74 -1.78 -29.01 1.98
CA VAL A 74 -1.09 -28.88 3.29
C VAL A 74 -1.90 -28.04 4.27
N ILE A 75 -2.29 -26.82 3.91
CA ILE A 75 -3.01 -25.92 4.83
C ILE A 75 -4.44 -26.42 5.04
N ALA A 76 -5.20 -26.65 3.97
CA ALA A 76 -6.62 -27.01 4.06
C ALA A 76 -6.88 -28.23 4.95
N PRO A 77 -6.18 -29.39 4.79
CA PRO A 77 -6.42 -30.54 5.65
C PRO A 77 -6.21 -30.29 7.15
N GLU A 78 -5.33 -29.37 7.51
CA GLU A 78 -4.98 -29.06 8.91
C GLU A 78 -5.96 -28.07 9.57
N ILE A 79 -6.63 -27.21 8.78
CA ILE A 79 -7.50 -26.14 9.31
C ILE A 79 -9.00 -26.41 9.12
N ILE A 80 -9.39 -27.45 8.38
CA ILE A 80 -10.81 -27.84 8.27
C ILE A 80 -11.37 -28.17 9.66
N GLY A 81 -12.54 -27.62 9.96
CA GLY A 81 -13.18 -27.71 11.27
C GLY A 81 -12.78 -26.62 12.26
N TYR A 82 -11.78 -25.79 11.95
CA TYR A 82 -11.47 -24.60 12.76
C TYR A 82 -12.59 -23.57 12.64
N ASP A 83 -12.77 -22.74 13.66
CA ASP A 83 -13.76 -21.66 13.65
C ASP A 83 -13.19 -20.42 12.95
N ALA A 84 -13.83 -19.96 11.87
CA ALA A 84 -13.42 -18.75 11.15
C ALA A 84 -13.50 -17.47 12.00
N MET A 85 -14.24 -17.49 13.11
CA MET A 85 -14.29 -16.37 14.06
C MET A 85 -13.01 -16.26 14.90
N ASP A 86 -12.22 -17.32 15.02
CA ASP A 86 -10.92 -17.31 15.69
C ASP A 86 -9.80 -17.01 14.68
N GLN A 87 -9.83 -15.77 14.15
CA GLN A 87 -8.85 -15.32 13.14
C GLN A 87 -7.41 -15.47 13.63
N ALA A 88 -7.14 -15.10 14.88
CA ALA A 88 -5.81 -15.18 15.47
C ALA A 88 -5.35 -16.64 15.65
N GLY A 89 -6.23 -17.53 16.11
CA GLY A 89 -5.95 -18.95 16.20
C GLY A 89 -5.67 -19.56 14.82
N LEU A 90 -6.48 -19.25 13.81
CA LEU A 90 -6.29 -19.72 12.44
C LEU A 90 -4.95 -19.24 11.85
N ASP A 91 -4.67 -17.94 11.92
CA ASP A 91 -3.42 -17.36 11.43
C ASP A 91 -2.21 -17.95 12.15
N ARG A 92 -2.30 -18.12 13.48
CA ARG A 92 -1.23 -18.74 14.28
C ARG A 92 -0.97 -20.17 13.85
N THR A 93 -2.01 -20.97 13.63
CA THR A 93 -1.88 -22.34 13.15
C THR A 93 -1.17 -22.39 11.80
N MET A 94 -1.52 -21.52 10.85
CA MET A 94 -0.82 -21.48 9.55
C MET A 94 0.66 -21.10 9.67
N ILE A 95 0.98 -20.15 10.55
CA ILE A 95 2.37 -19.77 10.87
C ILE A 95 3.12 -20.98 11.48
N ASP A 96 2.51 -21.68 12.43
CA ASP A 96 3.11 -22.84 13.10
C ASP A 96 3.29 -24.03 12.16
N ILE A 97 2.34 -24.25 11.24
CA ILE A 97 2.49 -25.23 10.17
C ILE A 97 3.69 -24.82 9.32
N ASP A 98 3.76 -23.59 8.80
CA ASP A 98 4.92 -23.15 7.99
C ASP A 98 6.25 -23.35 8.72
N GLY A 99 6.36 -22.89 9.97
CA GLY A 99 7.50 -23.13 10.84
C GLY A 99 8.77 -22.35 10.48
N THR A 100 8.72 -21.42 9.52
CA THR A 100 9.83 -20.54 9.15
C THR A 100 9.52 -19.08 9.48
N GLU A 101 10.56 -18.29 9.75
CA GLU A 101 10.41 -16.87 10.13
C GLU A 101 9.75 -16.02 9.05
N ASN A 102 10.06 -16.30 7.78
CA ASN A 102 9.60 -15.53 6.63
C ASN A 102 8.54 -16.25 5.78
N LYS A 103 7.87 -17.27 6.33
CA LYS A 103 6.81 -18.03 5.65
C LYS A 103 7.27 -18.71 4.35
N SER A 104 8.54 -19.08 4.26
CA SER A 104 9.17 -19.59 3.03
C SER A 104 8.83 -21.04 2.69
N ARG A 105 8.29 -21.82 3.62
CA ARG A 105 7.93 -23.22 3.38
C ARG A 105 6.62 -23.35 2.61
N LEU A 106 5.61 -22.61 3.02
CA LEU A 106 4.28 -22.61 2.42
C LEU A 106 4.11 -21.46 1.41
N GLY A 107 4.84 -20.36 1.61
CA GLY A 107 4.68 -19.10 0.89
C GLY A 107 3.74 -18.16 1.62
N ALA A 108 4.18 -16.91 1.82
CA ALA A 108 3.35 -15.85 2.40
C ALA A 108 2.07 -15.60 1.58
N ASN A 109 2.14 -15.81 0.26
CA ASN A 109 1.00 -15.75 -0.65
C ASN A 109 -0.02 -16.89 -0.46
N ALA A 110 0.40 -18.08 -0.04
CA ALA A 110 -0.53 -19.15 0.32
C ALA A 110 -1.27 -18.80 1.63
N ILE A 111 -0.50 -18.41 2.66
CA ILE A 111 -1.02 -18.13 4.00
C ILE A 111 -1.96 -16.92 3.98
N LEU A 112 -1.56 -15.82 3.33
CA LEU A 112 -2.36 -14.61 3.30
C LEU A 112 -3.69 -14.81 2.58
N GLY A 113 -3.71 -15.57 1.49
CA GLY A 113 -4.94 -15.87 0.74
C GLY A 113 -5.99 -16.54 1.63
N VAL A 114 -5.58 -17.54 2.41
CA VAL A 114 -6.47 -18.21 3.38
C VAL A 114 -6.90 -17.24 4.49
N SER A 115 -5.96 -16.48 5.05
CA SER A 115 -6.21 -15.52 6.13
C SER A 115 -7.29 -14.49 5.77
N MET A 116 -7.17 -13.87 4.59
CA MET A 116 -8.13 -12.88 4.09
C MET A 116 -9.48 -13.51 3.71
N ALA A 117 -9.47 -14.69 3.08
CA ALA A 117 -10.70 -15.39 2.68
C ALA A 117 -11.51 -15.83 3.91
N ALA A 118 -10.84 -16.30 4.97
CA ALA A 118 -11.48 -16.65 6.23
C ALA A 118 -12.15 -15.44 6.90
N ALA A 119 -11.47 -14.29 6.97
CA ALA A 119 -12.04 -13.05 7.51
C ALA A 119 -13.31 -12.61 6.75
N ARG A 120 -13.29 -12.70 5.41
CA ARG A 120 -14.48 -12.41 4.58
C ARG A 120 -15.61 -13.41 4.82
N ALA A 121 -15.29 -14.69 4.93
CA ALA A 121 -16.27 -15.74 5.22
C ALA A 121 -16.91 -15.54 6.60
N ALA A 122 -16.12 -15.17 7.60
CA ALA A 122 -16.59 -14.86 8.96
C ALA A 122 -17.48 -13.60 8.98
N ALA A 123 -17.10 -12.54 8.27
CA ALA A 123 -17.93 -11.34 8.12
C ALA A 123 -19.29 -11.69 7.48
N ALA A 124 -19.27 -12.47 6.39
CA ALA A 124 -20.47 -12.94 5.70
C ALA A 124 -21.37 -13.81 6.58
N ALA A 125 -20.80 -14.71 7.40
CA ALA A 125 -21.56 -15.55 8.33
C ALA A 125 -22.31 -14.74 9.40
N ASN A 126 -21.78 -13.58 9.76
CA ASN A 126 -22.43 -12.67 10.70
C ASN A 126 -23.35 -11.65 10.02
N GLY A 127 -23.48 -11.68 8.70
CA GLY A 127 -24.26 -10.70 7.94
C GLY A 127 -23.75 -9.27 8.11
N MET A 128 -22.43 -9.10 8.31
CA MET A 128 -21.80 -7.79 8.50
C MET A 128 -20.77 -7.51 7.39
N PRO A 129 -20.57 -6.23 7.04
CA PRO A 129 -19.46 -5.83 6.17
C PRO A 129 -18.10 -6.19 6.76
N LEU A 130 -17.10 -6.40 5.89
CA LEU A 130 -15.75 -6.75 6.32
C LEU A 130 -15.11 -5.66 7.20
N TYR A 131 -15.26 -4.38 6.86
CA TYR A 131 -14.72 -3.30 7.71
C TYR A 131 -15.31 -3.30 9.14
N ARG A 132 -16.59 -3.67 9.30
CA ARG A 132 -17.24 -3.83 10.61
C ARG A 132 -16.75 -5.08 11.34
N HIS A 133 -16.50 -6.16 10.62
CA HIS A 133 -15.92 -7.37 11.20
C HIS A 133 -14.51 -7.12 11.75
N ILE A 134 -13.68 -6.37 11.01
CA ILE A 134 -12.31 -6.05 11.41
C ILE A 134 -12.28 -5.06 12.58
N GLY A 135 -13.01 -3.95 12.48
CA GLY A 135 -12.87 -2.83 13.42
C GLY A 135 -13.95 -2.68 14.47
N GLY A 136 -14.99 -3.50 14.39
CA GLY A 136 -16.16 -3.42 15.26
C GLY A 136 -16.92 -2.10 15.14
N LEU A 137 -17.44 -1.65 16.28
CA LEU A 137 -18.38 -0.53 16.36
C LEU A 137 -17.79 0.81 15.89
N ASN A 138 -16.50 1.03 16.13
CA ASN A 138 -15.85 2.32 15.86
C ASN A 138 -15.21 2.41 14.46
N ALA A 139 -15.35 1.39 13.61
CA ALA A 139 -14.90 1.42 12.22
C ALA A 139 -15.76 2.40 11.39
N ARG A 140 -15.27 3.63 11.24
CA ARG A 140 -16.03 4.72 10.57
C ARG A 140 -15.17 5.83 9.98
N VAL A 141 -13.85 5.80 10.18
CA VAL A 141 -12.95 6.80 9.63
C VAL A 141 -12.59 6.40 8.21
N MET A 142 -12.99 7.22 7.24
CA MET A 142 -12.65 7.07 5.84
C MET A 142 -11.21 7.56 5.61
N PRO A 143 -10.38 6.85 4.81
CA PRO A 143 -8.99 7.25 4.63
C PRO A 143 -8.84 8.40 3.61
N VAL A 144 -7.91 9.32 3.87
CA VAL A 144 -7.41 10.26 2.86
C VAL A 144 -6.56 9.47 1.85
N PRO A 145 -6.90 9.48 0.55
CA PRO A 145 -6.17 8.72 -0.44
C PRO A 145 -4.89 9.43 -0.89
N MET A 146 -3.78 8.70 -0.91
CA MET A 146 -2.52 9.08 -1.56
C MET A 146 -2.54 8.55 -2.99
N MET A 147 -2.80 9.44 -3.95
CA MET A 147 -3.05 9.06 -5.33
C MET A 147 -1.84 9.34 -6.19
N ASN A 148 -1.10 8.30 -6.57
CA ASN A 148 0.01 8.39 -7.52
C ASN A 148 -0.51 8.87 -8.90
N ILE A 149 -0.02 10.00 -9.41
CA ILE A 149 -0.42 10.54 -10.72
C ILE A 149 0.73 10.70 -11.70
N ILE A 150 1.99 10.64 -11.24
CA ILE A 150 3.19 10.56 -12.07
C ILE A 150 4.11 9.48 -11.46
N ASN A 151 4.53 8.53 -12.29
CA ASN A 151 5.47 7.47 -11.94
C ASN A 151 6.87 7.80 -12.45
N GLY A 152 7.88 7.35 -11.71
CA GLY A 152 9.28 7.23 -12.11
C GLY A 152 9.88 5.93 -11.58
N GLY A 153 11.19 5.91 -11.42
CA GLY A 153 11.91 4.78 -10.82
C GLY A 153 11.61 3.44 -11.50
N ALA A 154 11.45 2.38 -10.70
CA ALA A 154 11.19 1.03 -11.21
C ALA A 154 9.80 0.86 -11.85
N HIS A 155 8.87 1.79 -11.62
CA HIS A 155 7.47 1.68 -12.03
C HIS A 155 7.21 2.26 -13.44
N ALA A 156 8.21 2.91 -14.04
CA ALA A 156 8.10 3.55 -15.33
C ALA A 156 9.39 3.44 -16.15
N ALA A 157 9.23 3.22 -17.47
CA ALA A 157 10.34 3.34 -18.41
C ALA A 157 10.52 4.80 -18.85
N ASN A 158 10.78 5.69 -17.90
CA ASN A 158 11.10 7.10 -18.14
C ASN A 158 12.41 7.48 -17.44
N ASN A 159 12.70 8.77 -17.40
CA ASN A 159 13.92 9.30 -16.82
C ASN A 159 13.74 9.87 -15.41
N LEU A 160 12.67 9.57 -14.66
CA LEU A 160 12.52 10.08 -13.29
C LEU A 160 13.17 9.13 -12.28
N ASP A 161 13.87 9.67 -11.28
CA ASP A 161 14.53 8.85 -10.25
C ASP A 161 13.58 8.52 -9.09
N ILE A 162 12.74 9.47 -8.67
CA ILE A 162 11.69 9.27 -7.66
C ILE A 162 10.58 8.39 -8.24
N GLN A 163 10.14 7.39 -7.47
CA GLN A 163 9.22 6.36 -7.93
C GLN A 163 7.78 6.85 -8.10
N GLU A 164 7.24 7.60 -7.13
CA GLU A 164 5.86 8.09 -7.20
C GLU A 164 5.71 9.53 -6.75
N PHE A 165 4.92 10.28 -7.52
CA PHE A 165 4.47 11.62 -7.16
C PHE A 165 2.95 11.60 -7.00
N MET A 166 2.51 11.83 -5.77
CA MET A 166 1.15 11.65 -5.33
C MET A 166 0.45 12.96 -5.02
N ILE A 167 -0.86 12.99 -5.23
CA ILE A 167 -1.74 14.04 -4.70
C ILE A 167 -2.54 13.50 -3.51
N LEU A 168 -2.76 14.36 -2.52
CA LEU A 168 -3.48 14.05 -1.29
C LEU A 168 -4.62 15.06 -1.11
N PRO A 169 -5.86 14.75 -1.51
CA PRO A 169 -7.01 15.64 -1.42
C PRO A 169 -7.58 15.69 0.01
N PHE A 170 -6.76 16.10 0.97
CA PHE A 170 -7.13 16.16 2.39
C PHE A 170 -8.14 17.27 2.71
N GLY A 171 -8.33 18.26 1.83
CA GLY A 171 -9.31 19.34 2.03
C GLY A 171 -10.72 19.00 1.57
N ALA A 172 -10.97 17.76 1.12
CA ALA A 172 -12.30 17.27 0.80
C ALA A 172 -13.17 17.15 2.07
N ALA A 173 -14.49 17.28 1.92
CA ALA A 173 -15.43 17.04 3.02
C ALA A 173 -15.66 15.55 3.31
N ASN A 174 -15.40 14.68 2.33
CA ASN A 174 -15.67 13.25 2.39
C ASN A 174 -14.85 12.48 1.33
N VAL A 175 -14.82 11.14 1.40
CA VAL A 175 -13.97 10.34 0.50
C VAL A 175 -14.47 10.39 -0.95
N SER A 176 -15.78 10.46 -1.18
CA SER A 176 -16.34 10.61 -2.54
C SER A 176 -15.88 11.91 -3.20
N GLU A 177 -15.83 13.01 -2.45
CA GLU A 177 -15.28 14.27 -2.91
C GLU A 177 -13.77 14.18 -3.15
N ALA A 178 -13.01 13.60 -2.23
CA ALA A 178 -11.57 13.37 -2.40
C ALA A 178 -11.26 12.58 -3.69
N VAL A 179 -12.03 11.53 -3.97
CA VAL A 179 -11.91 10.73 -5.19
C VAL A 179 -12.22 11.56 -6.44
N ARG A 180 -13.25 12.40 -6.39
CA ARG A 180 -13.59 13.32 -7.50
C ARG A 180 -12.47 14.36 -7.73
N MET A 181 -11.95 14.98 -6.67
CA MET A 181 -10.85 15.94 -6.72
C MET A 181 -9.62 15.32 -7.38
N GLY A 182 -9.30 14.08 -7.00
CA GLY A 182 -8.23 13.30 -7.61
C GLY A 182 -8.44 13.05 -9.11
N ALA A 183 -9.64 12.62 -9.51
CA ALA A 183 -9.96 12.33 -10.91
C ALA A 183 -9.88 13.57 -11.81
N GLU A 184 -10.42 14.70 -11.34
CA GLU A 184 -10.38 15.97 -12.06
C GLU A 184 -8.93 16.47 -12.21
N THR A 185 -8.12 16.36 -11.15
CA THR A 185 -6.69 16.71 -11.18
C THR A 185 -5.91 15.81 -12.15
N PHE A 186 -6.11 14.50 -12.10
CA PHE A 186 -5.50 13.53 -13.02
C PHE A 186 -5.84 13.82 -14.48
N HIS A 187 -7.09 14.15 -14.79
CA HIS A 187 -7.50 14.48 -16.16
C HIS A 187 -6.97 15.83 -16.65
N ASN A 188 -6.80 16.82 -15.77
CA ASN A 188 -6.15 18.07 -16.12
C ASN A 188 -4.64 17.89 -16.32
N LEU A 189 -3.97 17.09 -15.50
CA LEU A 189 -2.57 16.69 -15.72
C LEU A 189 -2.39 16.06 -17.10
N LYS A 190 -3.30 15.14 -17.49
CA LYS A 190 -3.28 14.54 -18.84
C LYS A 190 -3.30 15.57 -19.96
N LYS A 191 -4.11 16.63 -19.81
CA LYS A 191 -4.19 17.72 -20.81
C LYS A 191 -2.91 18.53 -20.84
N ILE A 192 -2.33 18.86 -19.68
CA ILE A 192 -1.07 19.60 -19.56
C ILE A 192 0.07 18.83 -20.23
N LEU A 193 0.23 17.55 -19.89
CA LEU A 193 1.26 16.69 -20.48
C LEU A 193 1.11 16.61 -22.01
N LYS A 194 -0.11 16.41 -22.52
CA LYS A 194 -0.38 16.42 -23.96
C LYS A 194 -0.07 17.77 -24.61
N GLY A 195 -0.39 18.87 -23.94
CA GLY A 195 -0.09 20.23 -24.42
C GLY A 195 1.41 20.48 -24.55
N LYS A 196 2.22 19.86 -23.69
CA LYS A 196 3.69 19.84 -23.76
C LYS A 196 4.25 18.82 -24.77
N GLY A 197 3.40 18.02 -25.42
CA GLY A 197 3.83 16.94 -26.32
C GLY A 197 4.39 15.70 -25.62
N LEU A 198 4.15 15.56 -24.31
CA LEU A 198 4.65 14.45 -23.50
C LEU A 198 3.74 13.22 -23.58
N ALA A 199 4.31 12.05 -23.29
CA ALA A 199 3.58 10.79 -23.24
C ALA A 199 2.51 10.80 -22.13
N THR A 200 1.36 10.18 -22.42
CA THR A 200 0.27 9.99 -21.44
C THR A 200 -0.13 8.52 -21.32
N GLY A 201 0.81 7.63 -21.66
CA GLY A 201 0.75 6.23 -21.24
C GLY A 201 0.82 6.14 -19.73
N VAL A 202 0.27 5.06 -19.18
CA VAL A 202 0.20 4.85 -17.73
C VAL A 202 1.10 3.70 -17.31
N GLY A 203 1.74 3.82 -16.14
CA GLY A 203 2.52 2.75 -15.52
C GLY A 203 1.67 1.69 -14.84
N ASP A 204 2.30 0.85 -14.02
CA ASP A 204 1.65 -0.24 -13.28
C ASP A 204 0.55 0.29 -12.34
N GLU A 205 0.73 1.48 -11.77
CA GLU A 205 -0.19 2.09 -10.80
C GLU A 205 -1.19 3.06 -11.43
N GLY A 206 -1.19 3.18 -12.76
CA GLY A 206 -2.17 3.99 -13.49
C GLY A 206 -1.82 5.48 -13.58
N GLY A 207 -0.77 5.96 -12.93
CA GLY A 207 -0.23 7.32 -13.09
C GLY A 207 0.44 7.49 -14.47
N PHE A 208 0.72 8.71 -14.89
CA PHE A 208 1.46 8.95 -16.13
C PHE A 208 2.95 8.66 -15.98
N ALA A 209 3.62 8.31 -17.07
CA ALA A 209 5.08 8.11 -17.09
C ALA A 209 5.74 8.97 -18.20
N PRO A 210 5.70 10.31 -18.10
CA PRO A 210 6.36 11.18 -19.07
C PRO A 210 7.88 11.23 -18.82
N ASP A 211 8.64 11.56 -19.86
CA ASP A 211 10.02 12.04 -19.68
C ASP A 211 9.99 13.51 -19.28
N LEU A 212 10.65 13.86 -18.17
CA LEU A 212 10.70 15.20 -17.60
C LEU A 212 12.15 15.67 -17.40
N GLN A 213 12.38 16.96 -17.27
CA GLN A 213 13.74 17.50 -17.15
C GLN A 213 14.36 17.25 -15.77
N SER A 214 13.54 17.11 -14.73
CA SER A 214 13.96 16.87 -13.36
C SER A 214 12.81 16.28 -12.54
N ASN A 215 13.13 15.76 -11.36
CA ASN A 215 12.13 15.34 -10.38
C ASN A 215 11.27 16.54 -9.93
N GLU A 216 11.85 17.73 -9.88
CA GLU A 216 11.13 18.95 -9.51
C GLU A 216 10.10 19.37 -10.58
N GLU A 217 10.36 19.15 -11.88
CA GLU A 217 9.38 19.43 -12.93
C GLU A 217 8.10 18.59 -12.76
N ALA A 218 8.21 17.37 -12.20
CA ALA A 218 7.03 16.55 -11.89
C ALA A 218 6.12 17.26 -10.87
N ILE A 219 6.70 17.81 -9.80
CA ILE A 219 5.99 18.56 -8.77
C ILE A 219 5.32 19.80 -9.37
N GLU A 220 6.04 20.57 -10.21
CA GLU A 220 5.50 21.76 -10.87
C GLU A 220 4.31 21.43 -11.79
N ASN A 221 4.38 20.33 -12.56
CA ASN A 221 3.27 19.86 -13.39
C ASN A 221 2.06 19.45 -12.56
N ILE A 222 2.26 18.83 -11.39
CA ILE A 222 1.18 18.45 -10.46
C ILE A 222 0.50 19.69 -9.90
N ILE A 223 1.27 20.69 -9.45
CA ILE A 223 0.72 21.96 -8.95
C ILE A 223 -0.13 22.63 -10.02
N ALA A 224 0.39 22.73 -11.26
CA ALA A 224 -0.36 23.29 -12.37
C ALA A 224 -1.66 22.50 -12.67
N ALA A 225 -1.65 21.18 -12.48
CA ALA A 225 -2.85 20.34 -12.65
C ALA A 225 -3.89 20.55 -11.54
N ILE A 226 -3.45 20.70 -10.29
CA ILE A 226 -4.31 21.03 -9.13
C ILE A 226 -5.01 22.37 -9.38
N GLU A 227 -4.26 23.40 -9.78
CA GLU A 227 -4.79 24.73 -10.08
C GLU A 227 -5.74 24.71 -11.29
N ALA A 228 -5.37 24.00 -12.36
CA ALA A 228 -6.21 23.86 -13.54
C ALA A 228 -7.52 23.10 -13.27
N ALA A 229 -7.54 22.24 -12.26
CA ALA A 229 -8.76 21.58 -11.77
C ALA A 229 -9.62 22.48 -10.85
N GLY A 230 -9.13 23.67 -10.49
CA GLY A 230 -9.85 24.63 -9.65
C GLY A 230 -9.63 24.45 -8.15
N TYR A 231 -8.65 23.65 -7.75
CA TYR A 231 -8.28 23.40 -6.36
C TYR A 231 -7.07 24.25 -5.94
N ARG A 232 -6.93 24.48 -4.63
CA ARG A 232 -5.83 25.25 -4.04
C ARG A 232 -4.73 24.30 -3.54
N PRO A 233 -3.52 24.33 -4.13
CA PRO A 233 -2.39 23.57 -3.61
C PRO A 233 -2.09 23.92 -2.15
N GLY A 234 -1.87 22.90 -1.32
CA GLY A 234 -1.58 23.04 0.11
C GLY A 234 -2.77 23.36 1.01
N LYS A 235 -3.97 23.56 0.45
CA LYS A 235 -5.21 23.74 1.23
C LYS A 235 -6.25 22.68 0.91
N ASP A 236 -6.48 22.44 -0.38
CA ASP A 236 -7.43 21.45 -0.86
C ASP A 236 -6.71 20.12 -1.17
N ILE A 237 -5.52 20.24 -1.78
CA ILE A 237 -4.70 19.10 -2.22
C ILE A 237 -3.23 19.34 -1.86
N GLY A 238 -2.61 18.41 -1.13
CA GLY A 238 -1.16 18.34 -0.89
C GLY A 238 -0.45 17.41 -1.85
N ILE A 239 0.89 17.38 -1.74
CA ILE A 239 1.75 16.50 -2.53
C ILE A 239 2.47 15.52 -1.60
N GLY A 240 2.59 14.27 -2.03
CA GLY A 240 3.36 13.23 -1.39
C GLY A 240 4.36 12.64 -2.37
N LEU A 241 5.49 12.16 -1.86
CA LEU A 241 6.51 11.47 -2.66
C LEU A 241 6.70 10.07 -2.10
N ASP A 242 6.86 9.09 -2.98
CA ASP A 242 7.56 7.86 -2.66
C ASP A 242 8.87 7.88 -3.45
N ALA A 243 9.96 8.06 -2.73
CA ALA A 243 11.27 8.11 -3.34
C ALA A 243 11.76 6.71 -3.72
N ALA A 244 11.37 5.65 -2.98
CA ALA A 244 11.97 4.32 -3.08
C ALA A 244 13.51 4.39 -3.14
N ALA A 245 14.12 5.16 -2.22
CA ALA A 245 15.51 5.61 -2.37
C ALA A 245 16.56 4.48 -2.37
N SER A 246 16.18 3.29 -1.89
CA SER A 246 16.97 2.06 -2.03
C SER A 246 17.37 1.78 -3.49
N GLU A 247 16.52 2.09 -4.47
CA GLU A 247 16.75 1.80 -5.90
C GLU A 247 17.86 2.67 -6.53
N PHE A 248 18.05 3.88 -6.01
CA PHE A 248 19.09 4.80 -6.48
C PHE A 248 20.23 5.01 -5.47
N TYR A 249 20.28 4.21 -4.40
CA TYR A 249 21.38 4.22 -3.45
C TYR A 249 22.54 3.31 -3.89
N LYS A 250 23.72 3.89 -4.12
CA LYS A 250 24.91 3.20 -4.61
C LYS A 250 26.15 3.67 -3.87
N ASN A 251 26.87 2.72 -3.25
CA ASN A 251 28.17 2.96 -2.61
C ASN A 251 28.19 4.12 -1.60
N GLY A 252 27.16 4.24 -0.76
CA GLY A 252 27.09 5.31 0.26
C GLY A 252 26.52 6.64 -0.24
N LYS A 253 26.01 6.69 -1.47
CA LYS A 253 25.45 7.90 -2.09
C LYS A 253 24.13 7.62 -2.79
N TYR A 254 23.30 8.64 -2.90
CA TYR A 254 22.07 8.64 -3.68
C TYR A 254 22.34 9.25 -5.06
N VAL A 255 21.99 8.54 -6.12
CA VAL A 255 22.36 8.86 -7.50
C VAL A 255 21.11 9.18 -8.33
N PHE A 256 20.84 10.46 -8.53
CA PHE A 256 19.83 10.92 -9.48
C PHE A 256 20.43 10.91 -10.89
N ALA A 257 20.18 9.82 -11.63
CA ALA A 257 20.69 9.62 -12.96
C ALA A 257 20.09 10.64 -13.94
N SER A 258 18.84 11.04 -13.73
CA SER A 258 18.12 12.02 -14.54
C SER A 258 18.78 13.39 -14.56
N GLU A 259 19.36 13.77 -13.42
CA GLU A 259 19.97 15.08 -13.17
C GLU A 259 21.50 15.02 -13.19
N ASN A 260 22.09 13.84 -13.46
CA ASN A 260 23.53 13.57 -13.35
C ASN A 260 24.10 14.09 -12.01
N ARG A 261 23.39 13.79 -10.92
CA ARG A 261 23.65 14.32 -9.58
C ARG A 261 23.85 13.18 -8.60
N GLU A 262 24.92 13.26 -7.82
CA GLU A 262 25.17 12.39 -6.67
C GLU A 262 25.05 13.19 -5.39
N MET A 263 24.45 12.60 -4.36
CA MET A 263 24.26 13.22 -3.06
C MET A 263 24.68 12.26 -1.95
N SER A 264 25.33 12.78 -0.93
CA SER A 264 25.40 12.13 0.37
C SER A 264 24.01 12.08 1.03
N PRO A 265 23.79 11.24 2.05
CA PRO A 265 22.53 11.22 2.79
C PRO A 265 22.13 12.60 3.33
N ALA A 266 23.09 13.37 3.87
CA ALA A 266 22.83 14.71 4.36
C ALA A 266 22.38 15.68 3.25
N GLU A 267 23.01 15.63 2.07
CA GLU A 267 22.63 16.46 0.93
C GLU A 267 21.25 16.06 0.35
N LEU A 268 20.86 14.79 0.43
CA LEU A 268 19.52 14.35 0.06
C LEU A 268 18.46 14.84 1.06
N ILE A 269 18.77 14.82 2.36
CA ILE A 269 17.90 15.42 3.39
C ILE A 269 17.76 16.93 3.16
N ASP A 270 18.84 17.64 2.82
CA ASP A 270 18.80 19.06 2.47
C ASP A 270 17.94 19.31 1.22
N TYR A 271 18.01 18.41 0.23
CA TYR A 271 17.15 18.46 -0.94
C TYR A 271 15.67 18.35 -0.56
N TYR A 272 15.29 17.36 0.26
CA TYR A 272 13.91 17.25 0.73
C TYR A 272 13.47 18.46 1.57
N GLU A 273 14.32 18.98 2.45
CA GLU A 273 14.01 20.19 3.21
C GLU A 273 13.68 21.37 2.29
N SER A 274 14.47 21.54 1.21
CA SER A 274 14.23 22.59 0.22
C SER A 274 12.89 22.41 -0.52
N LEU A 275 12.49 21.17 -0.83
CA LEU A 275 11.20 20.87 -1.44
C LEU A 275 10.05 21.16 -0.49
N ILE A 276 10.19 20.77 0.79
CA ILE A 276 9.21 21.08 1.85
C ILE A 276 9.07 22.60 2.01
N ASP A 277 10.16 23.36 1.88
CA ASP A 277 10.13 24.82 1.94
C ASP A 277 9.38 25.44 0.77
N LYS A 278 9.61 24.95 -0.45
CA LYS A 278 9.12 25.53 -1.69
C LYS A 278 7.70 25.09 -2.08
N TYR A 279 7.30 23.86 -1.74
CA TYR A 279 6.09 23.21 -2.24
C TYR A 279 5.17 22.73 -1.11
N PRO A 280 3.87 22.48 -1.40
CA PRO A 280 2.93 21.93 -0.42
C PRO A 280 3.12 20.43 -0.22
N LEU A 281 4.36 20.03 0.09
CA LEU A 281 4.72 18.65 0.35
C LEU A 281 4.37 18.27 1.79
N VAL A 282 3.57 17.21 1.94
CA VAL A 282 3.00 16.80 3.25
C VAL A 282 3.43 15.40 3.67
N SER A 283 3.99 14.60 2.75
CA SER A 283 4.46 13.25 3.03
C SER A 283 5.64 12.85 2.15
N ILE A 284 6.62 12.15 2.72
CA ILE A 284 7.71 11.47 2.02
C ILE A 284 7.78 10.03 2.52
N GLU A 285 7.69 9.09 1.59
CA GLU A 285 7.90 7.66 1.78
C GLU A 285 9.28 7.27 1.26
N ASP A 286 9.96 6.42 2.04
CA ASP A 286 11.28 5.85 1.72
C ASP A 286 12.28 6.85 1.15
N GLY A 287 12.37 8.01 1.80
CA GLY A 287 13.28 9.09 1.42
C GLY A 287 14.76 8.69 1.45
N LEU A 288 15.11 7.65 2.20
CA LEU A 288 16.45 7.08 2.33
C LEU A 288 16.40 5.55 2.16
N ALA A 289 17.52 4.92 1.84
CA ALA A 289 17.59 3.48 1.62
C ALA A 289 17.26 2.67 2.89
N GLU A 290 16.71 1.46 2.73
CA GLU A 290 16.24 0.57 3.83
C GLU A 290 17.31 0.18 4.88
N GLY A 291 18.59 0.34 4.51
CA GLY A 291 19.75 0.07 5.36
C GLY A 291 20.37 1.31 6.02
N ASP A 292 19.93 2.52 5.68
CA ASP A 292 20.57 3.78 6.08
C ASP A 292 20.05 4.36 7.41
N TRP A 293 19.95 3.49 8.42
CA TRP A 293 19.22 3.77 9.68
C TRP A 293 19.68 5.03 10.41
N ASP A 294 20.99 5.30 10.46
CA ASP A 294 21.52 6.46 11.17
C ASP A 294 21.09 7.78 10.49
N ASN A 295 20.99 7.79 9.15
CA ASN A 295 20.49 8.96 8.43
C ASN A 295 18.96 9.04 8.43
N TRP A 296 18.25 7.92 8.58
CA TRP A 296 16.82 7.91 8.86
C TRP A 296 16.49 8.60 10.19
N GLU A 297 17.27 8.34 11.25
CA GLU A 297 17.15 9.08 12.53
C GLU A 297 17.39 10.57 12.32
N LEU A 298 18.46 10.94 11.59
CA LEU A 298 18.77 12.33 11.27
C LEU A 298 17.66 13.03 10.47
N MET A 299 17.09 12.35 9.47
CA MET A 299 15.98 12.85 8.67
C MET A 299 14.74 13.07 9.56
N THR A 300 14.48 12.15 10.48
CA THR A 300 13.34 12.24 11.40
C THR A 300 13.52 13.38 12.40
N GLU A 301 14.72 13.54 12.98
CA GLU A 301 15.04 14.65 13.87
C GLU A 301 14.85 16.01 13.18
N ARG A 302 15.33 16.15 11.94
CA ARG A 302 15.26 17.42 11.19
C ARG A 302 13.87 17.73 10.66
N LEU A 303 13.18 16.74 10.10
CA LEU A 303 11.98 16.96 9.27
C LEU A 303 10.70 16.41 9.89
N GLY A 304 10.76 15.51 10.87
CA GLY A 304 9.60 14.77 11.39
C GLY A 304 8.52 15.62 12.06
N ASN A 305 8.83 16.85 12.46
CA ASN A 305 7.84 17.82 12.97
C ASN A 305 7.23 18.71 11.88
N ARG A 306 7.67 18.55 10.63
CA ARG A 306 7.30 19.39 9.48
C ARG A 306 6.60 18.58 8.39
N ILE A 307 6.86 17.27 8.32
CA ILE A 307 6.33 16.39 7.28
C ILE A 307 6.09 14.99 7.85
N GLN A 308 5.14 14.27 7.24
CA GLN A 308 5.03 12.83 7.44
C GLN A 308 6.20 12.11 6.74
N ILE A 309 6.86 11.20 7.47
CA ILE A 309 7.97 10.38 7.01
C ILE A 309 7.52 8.92 7.15
N VAL A 310 7.18 8.32 6.01
CA VAL A 310 6.64 6.96 5.91
C VAL A 310 7.77 5.98 5.64
N GLY A 311 7.88 4.95 6.48
CA GLY A 311 8.75 3.80 6.19
C GLY A 311 7.96 2.69 5.52
N ASP A 312 8.44 2.22 4.37
CA ASP A 312 7.96 1.05 3.63
C ASP A 312 9.00 -0.07 3.68
N ASP A 313 10.04 -0.04 2.84
CA ASP A 313 11.10 -1.06 2.79
C ASP A 313 11.91 -1.14 4.09
N ILE A 314 12.04 -0.04 4.82
CA ILE A 314 12.73 -0.04 6.11
C ILE A 314 12.01 -0.90 7.15
N PHE A 315 10.67 -0.96 7.12
CA PHE A 315 9.85 -1.66 8.12
C PHE A 315 9.19 -2.94 7.61
N VAL A 316 8.94 -3.07 6.31
CA VAL A 316 8.32 -4.23 5.63
C VAL A 316 7.09 -4.80 6.35
N THR A 317 6.27 -3.93 6.95
CA THR A 317 5.11 -4.32 7.77
C THR A 317 5.43 -5.35 8.89
N ASN A 318 6.71 -5.47 9.28
CA ASN A 318 7.18 -6.48 10.22
C ASN A 318 7.20 -5.90 11.66
N PRO A 319 6.45 -6.49 12.62
CA PRO A 319 6.38 -5.98 13.99
C PRO A 319 7.74 -5.83 14.68
N ASP A 320 8.67 -6.77 14.47
CA ASP A 320 9.96 -6.78 15.16
C ASP A 320 10.92 -5.73 14.62
N ILE A 321 10.90 -5.49 13.30
CA ILE A 321 11.69 -4.44 12.66
C ILE A 321 11.11 -3.07 13.01
N PHE A 322 9.79 -2.93 12.92
CA PHE A 322 9.11 -1.68 13.23
C PHE A 322 9.29 -1.27 14.69
N LYS A 323 9.26 -2.22 15.62
CA LYS A 323 9.58 -1.98 17.04
C LYS A 323 10.98 -1.39 17.24
N GLN A 324 11.97 -1.82 16.46
CA GLN A 324 13.32 -1.21 16.49
C GLN A 324 13.28 0.23 15.96
N GLY A 325 12.51 0.48 14.90
CA GLY A 325 12.24 1.81 14.36
C GLY A 325 11.70 2.78 15.42
N ILE A 326 10.65 2.36 16.14
CA ILE A 326 10.05 3.14 17.22
C ILE A 326 11.07 3.47 18.30
N VAL A 327 11.85 2.49 18.76
CA VAL A 327 12.86 2.70 19.82
C VAL A 327 13.94 3.67 19.39
N ARG A 328 14.32 3.66 18.11
CA ARG A 328 15.34 4.55 17.54
C ARG A 328 14.79 5.91 17.10
N GLY A 329 13.47 6.10 17.10
CA GLY A 329 12.85 7.34 16.61
C GLY A 329 12.97 7.51 15.10
N VAL A 330 12.86 6.41 14.35
CA VAL A 330 12.93 6.41 12.89
C VAL A 330 11.52 6.57 12.29
N GLY A 331 11.35 7.57 11.43
CA GLY A 331 10.09 7.90 10.78
C GLY A 331 9.01 8.37 11.76
N ASN A 332 7.83 8.68 11.25
CA ASN A 332 6.63 8.97 12.05
C ASN A 332 5.35 8.35 11.43
N SER A 333 5.53 7.49 10.42
CA SER A 333 4.49 6.75 9.73
C SER A 333 5.03 5.43 9.21
N ILE A 334 4.14 4.46 9.03
CA ILE A 334 4.44 3.15 8.43
C ILE A 334 3.47 2.85 7.29
N LEU A 335 4.02 2.38 6.18
CA LEU A 335 3.24 1.81 5.08
C LEU A 335 2.88 0.35 5.42
N ILE A 336 1.60 0.01 5.31
CA ILE A 336 1.07 -1.30 5.70
C ILE A 336 0.68 -2.08 4.46
N LYS A 337 1.41 -3.15 4.17
CA LYS A 337 1.17 -4.07 3.06
C LYS A 337 1.01 -5.48 3.62
N LEU A 338 -0.21 -6.03 3.55
CA LEU A 338 -0.54 -7.32 4.18
C LEU A 338 0.38 -8.45 3.71
N ASN A 339 0.76 -8.45 2.44
CA ASN A 339 1.58 -9.51 1.85
C ASN A 339 3.07 -9.42 2.23
N GLN A 340 3.53 -8.31 2.80
CA GLN A 340 4.90 -8.22 3.35
C GLN A 340 5.04 -9.01 4.65
N ILE A 341 3.96 -9.19 5.42
CA ILE A 341 3.98 -9.97 6.67
C ILE A 341 3.26 -11.31 6.56
N GLY A 342 2.18 -11.39 5.78
CA GLY A 342 1.57 -12.64 5.33
C GLY A 342 0.32 -13.12 6.10
N THR A 343 -0.15 -12.40 7.11
CA THR A 343 -1.45 -12.69 7.78
C THR A 343 -2.19 -11.40 8.14
N LEU A 344 -3.52 -11.50 8.31
CA LEU A 344 -4.33 -10.39 8.82
C LEU A 344 -3.97 -10.09 10.28
N THR A 345 -3.79 -11.10 11.13
CA THR A 345 -3.45 -10.90 12.55
C THR A 345 -2.16 -10.12 12.74
N GLU A 346 -1.05 -10.53 12.11
CA GLU A 346 0.23 -9.81 12.22
C GLU A 346 0.13 -8.38 11.62
N THR A 347 -0.69 -8.19 10.58
CA THR A 347 -0.96 -6.85 10.03
C THR A 347 -1.67 -5.97 11.07
N LEU A 348 -2.70 -6.49 11.74
CA LEU A 348 -3.44 -5.75 12.76
C LEU A 348 -2.57 -5.42 13.96
N ASP A 349 -1.68 -6.33 14.37
CA ASP A 349 -0.72 -6.12 15.46
C ASP A 349 0.27 -4.99 15.11
N THR A 350 0.81 -4.97 13.89
CA THR A 350 1.68 -3.87 13.42
C THR A 350 0.95 -2.52 13.41
N ILE A 351 -0.30 -2.49 12.90
CA ILE A 351 -1.13 -1.27 12.90
C ILE A 351 -1.39 -0.77 14.33
N GLN A 352 -1.69 -1.68 15.25
CA GLN A 352 -1.95 -1.32 16.64
C GLN A 352 -0.69 -0.77 17.31
N MET A 353 0.47 -1.42 17.10
CA MET A 353 1.76 -0.95 17.60
C MET A 353 2.10 0.46 17.11
N ALA A 354 1.80 0.78 15.85
CA ALA A 354 2.05 2.09 15.27
C ALA A 354 1.21 3.17 15.98
N LYS A 355 -0.09 2.93 16.13
CA LYS A 355 -0.99 3.87 16.82
C LYS A 355 -0.62 4.09 18.27
N ASP A 356 -0.29 3.01 18.99
CA ASP A 356 0.11 3.10 20.40
C ASP A 356 1.42 3.88 20.58
N SER A 357 2.23 3.94 19.53
CA SER A 357 3.50 4.69 19.49
C SER A 357 3.36 6.08 18.87
N GLY A 358 2.16 6.52 18.51
CA GLY A 358 1.90 7.83 17.90
C GLY A 358 2.26 7.93 16.41
N TYR A 359 2.57 6.81 15.76
CA TYR A 359 2.80 6.76 14.32
C TYR A 359 1.47 6.73 13.57
N THR A 360 1.46 7.35 12.41
CA THR A 360 0.35 7.16 11.46
C THR A 360 0.52 5.86 10.67
N THR A 361 -0.58 5.32 10.17
CA THR A 361 -0.58 4.08 9.36
C THR A 361 -1.17 4.36 8.00
N VAL A 362 -0.48 3.97 6.94
CA VAL A 362 -0.94 4.11 5.56
C VAL A 362 -1.18 2.73 4.99
N VAL A 363 -2.44 2.30 4.86
CA VAL A 363 -2.77 1.00 4.25
C VAL A 363 -2.48 1.08 2.75
N SER A 364 -1.75 0.10 2.21
CA SER A 364 -1.21 0.19 0.86
C SER A 364 -1.51 -1.03 -0.01
N HIS A 365 -1.60 -0.77 -1.31
CA HIS A 365 -1.63 -1.78 -2.37
C HIS A 365 -0.22 -2.34 -2.67
N ARG A 366 -0.11 -3.17 -3.71
CA ARG A 366 1.17 -3.47 -4.39
C ARG A 366 1.11 -3.11 -5.87
N SER A 367 2.24 -3.04 -6.57
CA SER A 367 2.25 -2.76 -8.01
C SER A 367 1.58 -3.86 -8.85
N GLY A 368 1.60 -5.12 -8.44
CA GLY A 368 0.73 -6.18 -8.96
C GLY A 368 -0.51 -6.34 -8.09
N GLU A 369 -1.62 -5.74 -8.51
CA GLU A 369 -2.91 -5.83 -7.79
C GLU A 369 -3.90 -6.77 -8.48
N THR A 370 -5.02 -7.03 -7.82
CA THR A 370 -6.17 -7.76 -8.40
C THR A 370 -7.44 -6.90 -8.32
N GLU A 371 -8.58 -7.47 -8.68
CA GLU A 371 -9.89 -6.86 -8.40
C GLU A 371 -10.25 -6.82 -6.91
N ASP A 372 -9.50 -7.52 -6.05
CA ASP A 372 -9.79 -7.61 -4.61
C ASP A 372 -9.67 -6.24 -3.94
N SER A 373 -10.72 -5.79 -3.26
CA SER A 373 -10.76 -4.49 -2.59
C SER A 373 -10.50 -4.55 -1.08
N PHE A 374 -9.90 -5.62 -0.56
CA PHE A 374 -9.73 -5.87 0.88
C PHE A 374 -9.13 -4.69 1.63
N ILE A 375 -8.13 -4.03 1.04
CA ILE A 375 -7.44 -2.91 1.70
C ILE A 375 -8.33 -1.69 1.95
N ALA A 376 -9.43 -1.52 1.20
CA ALA A 376 -10.41 -0.47 1.47
C ALA A 376 -11.17 -0.77 2.78
N ASP A 377 -11.64 -2.01 2.95
CA ASP A 377 -12.29 -2.47 4.17
C ASP A 377 -11.30 -2.49 5.36
N LEU A 378 -10.04 -2.87 5.14
CA LEU A 378 -9.01 -2.80 6.17
C LEU A 378 -8.76 -1.37 6.64
N ALA A 379 -8.59 -0.42 5.72
CA ALA A 379 -8.33 0.98 6.04
C ALA A 379 -9.44 1.59 6.91
N VAL A 380 -10.71 1.32 6.57
CA VAL A 380 -11.85 1.78 7.38
C VAL A 380 -11.99 0.97 8.68
N GLY A 381 -11.81 -0.35 8.62
CA GLY A 381 -11.89 -1.24 9.76
C GLY A 381 -10.92 -0.83 10.85
N VAL A 382 -9.67 -0.54 10.49
CA VAL A 382 -8.68 -0.07 11.45
C VAL A 382 -8.73 1.44 11.66
N ASN A 383 -9.59 2.22 11.00
CA ASN A 383 -9.52 3.69 11.04
C ASN A 383 -8.08 4.19 10.76
N SER A 384 -7.44 3.71 9.69
CA SER A 384 -6.04 4.06 9.37
C SER A 384 -5.86 5.56 9.13
N GLY A 385 -6.93 6.24 8.70
CA GLY A 385 -6.93 7.64 8.28
C GLY A 385 -6.30 7.87 6.90
N GLN A 386 -5.55 6.90 6.36
CA GLN A 386 -4.83 7.02 5.09
C GLN A 386 -4.82 5.72 4.29
N ILE A 387 -4.81 5.84 2.97
CA ILE A 387 -4.67 4.71 2.03
C ILE A 387 -3.83 5.11 0.81
N LYS A 388 -2.89 4.26 0.40
CA LYS A 388 -2.11 4.38 -0.86
C LYS A 388 -2.56 3.27 -1.79
N THR A 389 -3.41 3.59 -2.77
CA THR A 389 -4.00 2.57 -3.67
C THR A 389 -3.89 2.91 -5.16
N GLY A 390 -2.99 3.82 -5.50
CA GLY A 390 -2.60 4.14 -6.89
C GLY A 390 -3.44 5.24 -7.52
N SER A 391 -3.36 5.35 -8.84
CA SER A 391 -3.94 6.47 -9.59
C SER A 391 -5.45 6.36 -9.81
N MET A 392 -6.00 7.38 -10.47
CA MET A 392 -7.40 7.43 -10.91
C MET A 392 -7.62 6.71 -12.26
N SER A 393 -6.88 5.64 -12.51
CA SER A 393 -7.03 4.79 -13.68
C SER A 393 -6.67 3.33 -13.35
N ARG A 394 -7.06 2.43 -14.25
CA ARG A 394 -6.98 0.96 -14.13
C ARG A 394 -7.83 0.38 -12.99
N SER A 395 -8.59 -0.68 -13.29
CA SER A 395 -9.59 -1.22 -12.36
C SER A 395 -8.99 -1.87 -11.11
N ASP A 396 -7.75 -2.35 -11.19
CA ASP A 396 -6.98 -2.85 -10.05
C ASP A 396 -6.76 -1.79 -8.95
N ARG A 397 -6.78 -0.50 -9.32
CA ARG A 397 -6.74 0.65 -8.39
C ARG A 397 -8.15 1.13 -8.06
N VAL A 398 -8.92 1.42 -9.10
CA VAL A 398 -10.24 2.05 -9.00
C VAL A 398 -11.25 1.16 -8.27
N ALA A 399 -11.08 -0.17 -8.24
CA ALA A 399 -11.90 -1.06 -7.44
C ALA A 399 -11.89 -0.70 -5.93
N LYS A 400 -10.74 -0.26 -5.41
CA LYS A 400 -10.59 0.13 -4.00
C LYS A 400 -11.27 1.48 -3.72
N TYR A 401 -11.11 2.46 -4.61
CA TYR A 401 -11.86 3.72 -4.52
C TYR A 401 -13.37 3.51 -4.58
N ASN A 402 -13.83 2.66 -5.50
CA ASN A 402 -15.25 2.30 -5.59
C ASN A 402 -15.74 1.61 -4.30
N GLN A 403 -14.91 0.78 -3.67
CA GLN A 403 -15.27 0.16 -2.39
C GLN A 403 -15.34 1.19 -1.27
N LEU A 404 -14.42 2.16 -1.20
CA LEU A 404 -14.48 3.25 -0.22
C LEU A 404 -15.76 4.08 -0.38
N ILE A 405 -16.19 4.38 -1.61
CA ILE A 405 -17.46 5.07 -1.87
C ILE A 405 -18.65 4.25 -1.34
N ARG A 406 -18.66 2.92 -1.55
CA ARG A 406 -19.73 2.05 -1.01
C ARG A 406 -19.73 2.02 0.52
N ILE A 407 -18.55 1.98 1.14
CA ILE A 407 -18.44 1.99 2.61
C ILE A 407 -18.94 3.33 3.17
N GLU A 408 -18.57 4.46 2.55
CA GLU A 408 -19.08 5.78 2.92
C GLU A 408 -20.60 5.86 2.77
N GLU A 409 -21.16 5.37 1.66
CA GLU A 409 -22.61 5.30 1.44
C GLU A 409 -23.32 4.49 2.54
N GLU A 410 -22.75 3.34 2.91
CA GLU A 410 -23.31 2.48 3.96
C GLU A 410 -23.22 3.12 5.36
N LEU A 411 -22.12 3.80 5.65
CA LEU A 411 -21.91 4.51 6.91
C LEU A 411 -22.81 5.76 7.03
N GLY A 412 -23.14 6.39 5.90
CA GLY A 412 -23.93 7.63 5.85
C GLY A 412 -23.33 8.71 6.75
N ASP A 413 -24.18 9.36 7.55
CA ASP A 413 -23.76 10.42 8.48
C ASP A 413 -22.79 9.96 9.59
N CYS A 414 -22.58 8.65 9.75
CA CYS A 414 -21.59 8.12 10.69
C CYS A 414 -20.16 8.15 10.15
N ALA A 415 -19.98 8.28 8.83
CA ALA A 415 -18.67 8.36 8.20
C ALA A 415 -17.92 9.61 8.66
N VAL A 416 -16.65 9.45 9.00
CA VAL A 416 -15.77 10.55 9.41
C VAL A 416 -14.61 10.63 8.42
N PHE A 417 -14.44 11.77 7.77
CA PHE A 417 -13.24 12.05 6.99
C PHE A 417 -12.22 12.81 7.88
N PRO A 418 -10.94 12.40 7.93
CA PRO A 418 -9.93 12.99 8.80
C PRO A 418 -9.72 14.48 8.55
N GLU A 419 -9.64 15.24 9.65
CA GLU A 419 -9.16 16.62 9.67
C GLU A 419 -7.75 16.65 10.29
N ASP A 420 -6.93 17.65 9.95
CA ASP A 420 -5.62 17.92 10.56
C ASP A 420 -4.62 16.74 10.57
N LEU A 421 -4.71 15.85 9.57
CA LEU A 421 -3.86 14.66 9.44
C LEU A 421 -2.38 15.00 9.17
N PHE A 422 -2.13 16.14 8.52
CA PHE A 422 -0.80 16.56 8.09
C PHE A 422 -0.38 17.86 8.79
N VAL A 423 0.93 18.05 8.94
CA VAL A 423 1.49 19.33 9.37
C VAL A 423 1.40 20.31 8.20
N LEU A 424 0.40 21.19 8.24
CA LEU A 424 0.19 22.23 7.21
C LEU A 424 0.85 23.55 7.65
N LYS A 425 1.30 24.36 6.66
CA LYS A 425 1.93 25.67 6.88
C LYS A 425 0.92 26.81 7.00
#